data_AF-A0A967Q4N5-F1
#
_entry.id   AF-A0A967Q4N5-F1
#
_cell.length_a   1.000
_cell.length_b   1.000
_cell.length_c   1.000
_cell.angle_alpha   90.00
_cell.angle_beta   90.00
_cell.angle_gamma   90.00
#
_symmetry.space_group_name_H-M   'P 1'
#
loop_
_entity.id
_entity.type
_entity.pdbx_description
1 polymer ?
#
loop_
_entity_poly.entity_id
_entity_poly.type
_entity_poly.pdbx_seq_one_letter_code
_entity_poly.pdbx_strand_id
1 'polypeptide(L)'
;GETAVTVNKEDVVAVCAFLKEQGFNFLTDLTAVDRLGEAPRFMVVYQMQNLSSKERLRLKCPVEEADARIETVSGVWSTANWLEREVYDLFGISFNNHPNLKRILMPD
;
A
#
# COMPACT_ATOMS: atom_id res chain seq x y z
N GLY A 1 -7.22 17.05 11.27
CA GLY A 1 -6.65 17.06 9.92
C GLY A 1 -6.12 15.69 9.60
N GLU A 2 -5.90 15.37 8.33
CA GLU A 2 -5.29 14.11 7.92
C GLU A 2 -3.88 14.40 7.39
N THR A 3 -2.87 13.77 7.99
CA THR A 3 -1.48 13.91 7.55
C THR A 3 -1.23 12.94 6.42
N ALA A 4 -0.74 13.44 5.28
CA ALA A 4 -0.35 12.63 4.14
C ALA A 4 1.11 12.86 3.79
N VAL A 5 1.85 11.78 3.58
CA VAL A 5 3.27 11.80 3.20
C VAL A 5 3.44 11.00 1.91
N THR A 6 4.21 11.55 0.97
CA THR A 6 4.59 10.84 -0.25
C THR A 6 5.98 10.26 -0.08
N VAL A 7 6.16 8.99 -0.42
CA VAL A 7 7.45 8.29 -0.36
C VAL A 7 7.72 7.58 -1.68
N ASN A 8 8.98 7.27 -1.94
CA ASN A 8 9.37 6.43 -3.07
C ASN A 8 8.98 4.97 -2.80
N LYS A 9 8.70 4.21 -3.86
CA LYS A 9 8.27 2.81 -3.75
C LYS A 9 9.36 1.89 -3.22
N GLU A 10 10.62 2.26 -3.41
CA GLU A 10 11.79 1.54 -2.91
C GLU A 10 11.91 1.62 -1.39
N ASP A 11 11.39 2.70 -0.79
CA ASP A 11 11.49 2.96 0.65
C ASP A 11 10.27 2.47 1.43
N VAL A 12 9.22 2.00 0.74
CA VAL A 12 7.90 1.74 1.33
C VAL A 12 7.97 0.77 2.53
N VAL A 13 8.73 -0.31 2.40
CA VAL A 13 8.84 -1.33 3.46
C VAL A 13 9.55 -0.76 4.69
N ALA A 14 10.66 -0.04 4.48
CA ALA A 14 11.42 0.57 5.57
C ALA A 14 10.60 1.63 6.32
N VAL A 15 9.88 2.48 5.57
CA VAL A 15 9.01 3.50 6.17
C VAL A 15 7.84 2.84 6.92
N CYS A 16 7.20 1.82 6.34
CA CYS A 16 6.12 1.10 7.00
C CYS A 16 6.58 0.39 8.28
N ALA A 17 7.76 -0.24 8.27
CA ALA A 17 8.36 -0.85 9.46
C ALA A 17 8.62 0.19 10.55
N PHE A 18 9.24 1.33 10.19
CA PHE A 18 9.44 2.44 11.12
C PHE A 18 8.12 2.95 11.71
N LEU A 19 7.08 3.15 10.89
CA LEU A 19 5.78 3.60 11.37
C LEU A 19 5.12 2.60 12.32
N LYS A 20 5.29 1.30 12.06
CA LYS A 20 4.84 0.25 12.98
C LYS A 20 5.50 0.40 14.36
N GLU A 21 6.80 0.66 14.41
CA GLU A 21 7.55 0.91 15.65
C GLU A 21 7.10 2.19 16.36
N GLN A 22 6.69 3.23 15.62
CA GLN A 22 6.11 4.47 16.17
C GLN A 22 4.66 4.30 16.67
N GLY A 23 4.11 3.09 16.64
CA GLY A 23 2.79 2.78 17.19
C GLY A 23 1.63 2.85 16.19
N PHE A 24 1.90 3.01 14.88
CA PHE A 24 0.88 2.81 13.83
C PHE A 24 0.58 1.32 13.65
N ASN A 25 -0.06 0.75 14.67
CA ASN A 25 -0.26 -0.68 14.83
C ASN A 25 -1.38 -1.24 13.95
N PHE A 26 -2.24 -0.38 13.39
CA PHE A 26 -3.40 -0.78 12.61
C PHE A 26 -3.35 -0.22 11.18
N LEU A 27 -3.08 -1.08 10.19
CA LEU A 27 -3.28 -0.76 8.78
C LEU A 27 -4.77 -0.88 8.47
N THR A 28 -5.40 0.29 8.30
CA THR A 28 -6.85 0.42 8.09
C THR A 28 -7.25 0.06 6.67
N ASP A 29 -6.44 0.47 5.69
CA ASP A 29 -6.75 0.30 4.28
C ASP A 29 -5.47 0.37 3.43
N LEU A 30 -5.48 -0.31 2.30
CA LEU A 30 -4.43 -0.27 1.29
C LEU A 30 -5.11 -0.37 -0.07
N THR A 31 -5.00 0.68 -0.86
CA THR A 31 -5.68 0.81 -2.14
C THR A 31 -4.76 1.43 -3.18
N ALA A 32 -5.21 1.52 -4.43
CA ALA A 32 -4.51 2.24 -5.48
C ALA A 32 -5.45 3.23 -6.19
N VAL A 33 -4.85 4.29 -6.71
CA VAL A 33 -5.53 5.28 -7.55
C VAL A 33 -4.91 5.22 -8.94
N ASP A 34 -5.73 4.97 -9.96
CA ASP A 34 -5.35 5.08 -11.37
C ASP A 34 -5.61 6.51 -11.87
N ARG A 35 -4.55 7.22 -12.24
CA ARG A 35 -4.59 8.58 -12.78
C ARG A 35 -4.23 8.53 -14.27
N LEU A 36 -5.19 8.08 -15.06
CA LEU A 36 -5.03 7.92 -16.51
C LEU A 36 -4.59 9.24 -17.16
N GLY A 37 -3.45 9.22 -17.85
CA GLY A 37 -2.87 10.40 -18.51
C GLY A 37 -1.88 11.20 -17.65
N GLU A 38 -1.67 10.83 -16.39
CA GLU A 38 -0.61 11.39 -15.54
C GLU A 38 0.58 10.41 -15.42
N ALA A 39 1.78 10.96 -15.24
CA ALA A 39 2.97 10.21 -14.85
C ALA A 39 3.40 10.69 -13.46
N PRO A 40 3.52 9.82 -12.45
CA PRO A 40 3.22 8.38 -12.45
C PRO A 40 1.73 8.05 -12.43
N ARG A 41 1.31 7.10 -13.27
CA ARG A 41 -0.09 6.69 -13.47
C ARG A 41 -0.73 6.19 -12.19
N PHE A 42 -0.08 5.25 -11.51
CA PHE A 42 -0.63 4.65 -10.31
C PHE A 42 -0.15 5.38 -9.06
N MET A 43 -1.00 5.40 -8.04
CA MET A 43 -0.62 5.82 -6.70
C MET A 43 -1.16 4.79 -5.71
N VAL A 44 -0.25 4.01 -5.11
CA VAL A 44 -0.60 3.10 -4.02
C VAL A 44 -0.72 3.92 -2.74
N VAL A 45 -1.80 3.72 -1.99
CA VAL A 45 -2.13 4.49 -0.80
C VAL A 45 -2.29 3.54 0.37
N TYR A 46 -1.55 3.80 1.43
CA TYR A 46 -1.61 3.06 2.69
C TYR A 46 -2.21 3.97 3.75
N GLN A 47 -3.26 3.51 4.42
CA GLN A 47 -3.90 4.23 5.51
C GLN A 47 -3.66 3.48 6.81
N MET A 48 -2.99 4.13 7.76
CA MET A 48 -2.66 3.52 9.04
C MET A 48 -3.07 4.41 10.21
N GLN A 49 -3.37 3.76 11.32
CA GLN A 49 -3.83 4.41 12.53
C GLN A 49 -3.01 3.92 13.72
N ASN A 50 -2.63 4.86 14.58
CA ASN A 50 -2.20 4.56 15.93
C ASN A 50 -3.44 4.48 16.82
N LEU A 51 -3.78 3.28 17.28
CA LEU A 51 -4.99 3.07 18.08
C LEU A 51 -4.92 3.73 19.47
N SER A 52 -3.72 3.96 20.00
CA SER A 52 -3.50 4.58 21.30
C SER A 52 -3.64 6.11 21.24
N SER A 53 -2.93 6.76 20.31
CA SER A 53 -3.02 8.22 20.13
C SER A 53 -4.21 8.67 19.28
N LYS A 54 -4.87 7.72 18.59
CA LYS A 54 -5.93 7.94 17.60
C LYS A 54 -5.49 8.72 16.36
N GLU A 55 -4.18 8.91 16.20
CA GLU A 55 -3.61 9.58 15.03
C GLU A 55 -3.74 8.72 13.78
N ARG A 56 -3.97 9.39 12.65
CA ARG A 56 -4.09 8.77 11.33
C ARG A 56 -3.03 9.33 10.41
N LEU A 57 -2.41 8.44 9.64
CA LEU A 57 -1.39 8.78 8.66
C LEU A 57 -1.72 8.10 7.35
N ARG A 58 -1.61 8.86 6.26
CA ARG A 58 -1.73 8.35 4.90
C ARG A 58 -0.37 8.39 4.24
N LEU A 59 0.09 7.25 3.74
CA LEU A 59 1.30 7.14 2.95
C LEU A 59 0.93 6.94 1.49
N LYS A 60 1.48 7.76 0.62
CA LYS A 60 1.24 7.74 -0.83
C LYS A 60 2.51 7.32 -1.52
N CYS A 61 2.40 6.33 -2.38
CA CYS A 61 3.51 5.75 -3.10
C CYS A 61 3.21 5.82 -4.61
N PRO A 62 3.83 6.75 -5.34
CA PRO A 62 3.67 6.83 -6.78
C PRO A 62 4.32 5.61 -7.47
N VAL A 63 3.62 5.01 -8.44
CA VAL A 63 4.08 3.83 -9.18
C VAL A 63 3.83 4.04 -10.67
N GLU A 64 4.88 3.85 -11.48
CA GLU A 64 4.80 3.97 -12.95
C GLU A 64 4.11 2.76 -13.57
N GLU A 65 3.41 2.95 -14.69
CA GLU A 65 2.78 1.85 -15.43
C GLU A 65 3.82 0.87 -16.00
N ALA A 66 4.91 1.42 -16.55
CA ALA A 66 6.00 0.62 -17.11
C ALA A 66 6.69 -0.26 -16.07
N ASP A 67 6.57 0.09 -14.80
CA ASP A 67 7.11 -0.68 -13.68
C ASP A 67 6.11 -0.76 -12.51
N ALA A 68 4.93 -1.34 -12.81
CA ALA A 68 3.81 -1.52 -11.88
C ALA A 68 4.05 -2.61 -10.83
N ARG A 69 5.20 -2.52 -10.14
CA ARG A 69 5.59 -3.40 -9.04
C ARG A 69 6.02 -2.59 -7.82
N ILE A 70 5.72 -3.14 -6.66
CA ILE A 70 6.09 -2.61 -5.34
C ILE A 70 6.35 -3.77 -4.37
N GLU A 71 7.12 -3.56 -3.30
CA GLU A 71 7.33 -4.58 -2.28
C GLU A 71 6.10 -4.76 -1.38
N THR A 72 5.82 -6.00 -0.97
CA THR A 72 4.75 -6.30 -0.01
C THR A 72 5.07 -5.73 1.36
N VAL A 73 4.04 -5.23 2.04
CA VAL A 73 4.07 -4.88 3.47
C VAL A 73 3.30 -5.89 4.32
N SER A 74 2.93 -7.05 3.76
CA SER A 74 2.30 -8.17 4.50
C SER A 74 3.17 -8.70 5.65
N GLY A 75 4.50 -8.53 5.56
CA GLY A 75 5.42 -8.81 6.67
C GLY A 75 5.35 -7.78 7.81
N VAL A 76 4.83 -6.58 7.57
CA VAL A 76 4.67 -5.51 8.58
C VAL A 76 3.27 -5.57 9.21
N TRP A 77 2.22 -5.69 8.38
CA TRP A 77 0.86 -5.90 8.83
C TRP A 77 0.23 -7.08 8.08
N SER A 78 -0.22 -8.09 8.83
CA SER A 78 -0.88 -9.25 8.24
C SER A 78 -2.16 -8.91 7.48
N THR A 79 -2.80 -7.77 7.77
CA THR A 79 -3.98 -7.27 7.04
C THR A 79 -3.66 -6.91 5.59
N ALA A 80 -2.41 -6.53 5.29
CA ALA A 80 -2.01 -6.15 3.93
C ALA A 80 -2.13 -7.32 2.94
N ASN A 81 -2.06 -8.57 3.40
CA ASN A 81 -2.15 -9.74 2.50
C ASN A 81 -3.41 -9.72 1.63
N TRP A 82 -4.57 -9.42 2.21
CA TRP A 82 -5.82 -9.37 1.45
C TRP A 82 -5.93 -8.11 0.61
N LEU A 83 -5.50 -6.96 1.15
CA LEU A 83 -5.60 -5.67 0.48
C LEU A 83 -4.66 -5.56 -0.73
N GLU A 84 -3.46 -6.13 -0.64
CA GLU A 84 -2.50 -6.20 -1.75
C GLU A 84 -3.04 -7.07 -2.89
N ARG A 85 -3.79 -8.14 -2.56
CA ARG A 85 -4.47 -8.97 -3.57
C ARG A 85 -5.61 -8.24 -4.25
N GLU A 86 -6.36 -7.41 -3.54
CA GLU A 86 -7.39 -6.55 -4.11
C GLU A 86 -6.78 -5.56 -5.11
N VAL A 87 -5.70 -4.89 -4.71
CA VAL A 87 -5.00 -3.94 -5.58
C VAL A 87 -4.41 -4.62 -6.82
N TYR A 88 -3.84 -5.81 -6.64
CA TYR A 88 -3.35 -6.62 -7.77
C TYR A 88 -4.47 -6.99 -8.74
N ASP A 89 -5.63 -7.38 -8.24
CA ASP A 89 -6.75 -7.81 -9.08
C ASP A 89 -7.39 -6.64 -9.84
N LEU A 90 -7.63 -5.52 -9.17
CA LEU A 90 -8.33 -4.36 -9.75
C LEU A 90 -7.43 -3.46 -10.60
N PHE A 91 -6.16 -3.30 -10.23
CA PHE A 91 -5.24 -2.33 -10.86
C PHE A 91 -4.05 -2.98 -11.56
N GLY A 92 -3.83 -4.29 -11.40
CA GLY A 92 -2.70 -5.00 -12.01
C GLY A 92 -1.33 -4.72 -11.38
N ILE A 93 -1.29 -4.00 -10.25
CA ILE A 93 -0.04 -3.67 -9.55
C ILE A 93 0.44 -4.92 -8.80
N SER A 94 1.65 -5.37 -9.11
CA SER A 94 2.22 -6.57 -8.53
C SER A 94 2.97 -6.28 -7.23
N PHE A 95 2.76 -7.10 -6.20
CA PHE A 95 3.46 -7.01 -4.93
C PHE A 95 4.55 -8.09 -4.85
N ASN A 96 5.81 -7.67 -4.87
CA ASN A 96 6.96 -8.56 -4.73
C ASN A 96 6.97 -9.19 -3.34
N ASN A 97 7.49 -10.43 -3.24
CA ASN A 97 7.61 -11.20 -2.00
C ASN A 97 6.28 -11.51 -1.28
N HIS A 98 5.14 -11.27 -1.94
CA HIS A 98 3.83 -11.56 -1.36
C HIS A 98 3.60 -13.09 -1.23
N PRO A 99 3.15 -13.59 -0.06
CA PRO A 99 3.09 -15.03 0.21
C PRO A 99 2.09 -15.81 -0.67
N ASN A 100 1.03 -15.15 -1.15
CA ASN A 100 0.03 -15.77 -2.03
C ASN A 100 -0.68 -14.71 -2.89
N LEU A 101 0.03 -14.15 -3.89
CA LEU A 101 -0.55 -13.15 -4.78
C LEU A 101 -1.44 -13.84 -5.82
N LYS A 102 -2.75 -13.84 -5.58
CA LYS A 102 -3.77 -14.37 -6.48
C LYS A 102 -4.97 -13.45 -6.49
N ARG A 103 -5.64 -13.36 -7.65
CA ARG A 103 -6.91 -12.66 -7.83
C ARG A 103 -7.95 -13.12 -6.80
N ILE A 104 -8.87 -12.23 -6.43
CA ILE A 104 -9.84 -12.48 -5.35
C ILE A 104 -11.25 -12.00 -5.64
N LEU A 105 -11.42 -11.01 -6.52
CA LEU A 105 -12.69 -10.33 -6.79
C LEU A 105 -13.15 -10.56 -8.23
N MET A 106 -12.26 -10.47 -9.22
CA MET A 106 -12.65 -10.60 -10.62
C MET A 106 -12.90 -12.07 -10.99
N PRO A 107 -13.92 -12.35 -11.82
CA PRO A 107 -14.18 -13.69 -12.31
C PRO A 107 -13.00 -14.22 -13.15
N ASP A 108 -12.80 -15.53 -13.11
CA ASP A 108 -11.79 -16.25 -13.91
C ASP A 108 -12.07 -16.19 -15.42
#